data_AF-M7NLR6-F1
#
_entry.id   AF-M7NLR6-F1
#
_cell.length_a   1.000
_cell.length_b   1.000
_cell.length_c   1.000
_cell.angle_alpha   90.00
_cell.angle_beta   90.00
_cell.angle_gamma   90.00
#
_symmetry.space_group_name_H-M   'P 1'
#
loop_
_entity.id
_entity.type
_entity.pdbx_description
1 polymer ?
#
loop_
_entity_poly.entity_id
_entity_poly.type
_entity_poly.pdbx_seq_one_letter_code
_entity_poly.pdbx_strand_id
1 'polypeptide(L)'
;MSWKLSKKFRNSTQGISSNRESLGSMNSDNTIAQKPLQDEEYVVRPGILSVTVVEAVNLSLPPGISSPESSSAERHYTVNEKKGSQDRSLFFPYLVLEFDKNQVLVDALDGSSTICHPRWEYKVNFDVLKPSQLSIQCYLRLGQIQKGHGSGNHIYLGGIKFIPNFSEIPFKDEWLSMHGGTGQIRLQISYKSNKSSPITIDSFKLLKVVGRGSFGKVMQVRKIDTSCIYALKTIRKAHIVSRSEVNHTLAERTVLAQINNPFIVPLKFSFQSPEKLYLVLAFVNGGELFYHLQREGRFDLERSRFYAAELLCALECLHSFNVIYRDLKPENILLDYIGHIALCDFGLCKLNIAESEKTNTFCGTPEYLAPELLLGQGYTKAVDWWTLGVLLYEMLTGLPPFYNENTNEMYRRILQDPLRFPDDIDKEARSLLAGLLTRNPEKRLGNLGAAEIKSHPFFSSIDWKKLYAKKIQPPFKPNVENVADTSNFDQEFTNETPIDSVADDSHLSETIQRKFQDWSYHGSNVIDSCNNNMISEGLESVVE
;
A
#
# COMPACT_ATOMS: atom_id res chain seq x y z
N MET A 1 -5.76 49.68 -13.67
CA MET A 1 -7.18 50.04 -13.85
C MET A 1 -7.93 49.73 -12.57
N SER A 2 -8.55 50.77 -12.02
CA SER A 2 -9.22 50.83 -10.71
C SER A 2 -10.65 50.32 -10.80
N TRP A 3 -11.09 49.47 -9.87
CA TRP A 3 -12.50 49.36 -9.50
C TRP A 3 -12.61 49.18 -7.98
N LYS A 4 -13.22 50.19 -7.33
CA LYS A 4 -13.70 50.22 -5.94
C LYS A 4 -15.24 50.20 -5.96
N LEU A 5 -15.86 49.64 -4.91
CA LEU A 5 -17.12 50.01 -4.21
C LEU A 5 -17.62 48.74 -3.46
N SER A 6 -17.39 48.55 -2.16
CA SER A 6 -18.10 49.07 -0.96
C SER A 6 -19.52 48.52 -0.71
N LYS A 7 -19.72 47.79 0.40
CA LYS A 7 -20.54 48.22 1.57
C LYS A 7 -20.59 47.15 2.68
N LYS A 8 -20.41 47.62 3.91
CA LYS A 8 -20.68 46.96 5.20
C LYS A 8 -22.11 47.25 5.67
N PHE A 9 -22.60 46.44 6.61
CA PHE A 9 -23.33 46.73 7.88
C PHE A 9 -24.37 45.63 8.14
N ARG A 10 -24.79 45.23 9.35
CA ARG A 10 -24.25 44.98 10.71
C ARG A 10 -25.47 44.46 11.52
N ASN A 11 -25.25 43.45 12.37
CA ASN A 11 -25.95 43.01 13.60
C ASN A 11 -27.45 43.29 13.87
N SER A 12 -28.16 42.29 14.41
CA SER A 12 -28.86 42.29 15.72
C SER A 12 -29.67 40.98 15.91
N THR A 13 -29.31 40.11 16.87
CA THR A 13 -29.93 39.90 18.22
C THR A 13 -31.41 39.49 18.25
N GLN A 14 -31.71 38.29 18.75
CA GLN A 14 -32.34 38.00 20.07
C GLN A 14 -32.89 36.57 20.12
N GLY A 15 -32.69 35.90 21.25
CA GLY A 15 -33.26 34.58 21.54
C GLY A 15 -34.66 34.66 22.13
N ILE A 16 -35.40 33.57 22.03
CA ILE A 16 -36.59 33.27 22.84
C ILE A 16 -36.61 31.76 23.10
N SER A 17 -36.71 31.38 24.36
CA SER A 17 -37.06 30.06 24.86
C SER A 17 -38.57 29.97 25.10
N SER A 18 -39.19 28.82 24.84
CA SER A 18 -40.38 28.37 25.57
C SER A 18 -40.73 26.90 25.29
N ASN A 19 -40.55 26.09 26.33
CA ASN A 19 -41.40 25.02 26.86
C ASN A 19 -42.46 24.29 26.01
N ARG A 20 -42.39 22.95 26.20
CA ARG A 20 -43.46 21.96 26.45
C ARG A 20 -44.56 21.78 25.39
N GLU A 21 -44.70 20.56 24.90
CA GLU A 21 -45.79 19.67 25.32
C GLU A 21 -45.61 18.23 24.78
N SER A 22 -45.93 17.28 25.65
CA SER A 22 -46.03 15.85 25.41
C SER A 22 -47.50 15.46 25.38
N LEU A 23 -47.95 14.65 24.42
CA LEU A 23 -48.91 13.53 24.54
C LEU A 23 -49.58 13.24 23.19
N GLY A 24 -49.64 11.95 22.80
CA GLY A 24 -50.53 11.50 21.74
C GLY A 24 -50.03 10.29 20.95
N SER A 25 -50.09 9.11 21.55
CA SER A 25 -49.96 7.80 20.90
C SER A 25 -51.13 7.54 19.95
N MET A 26 -50.88 6.98 18.75
CA MET A 26 -51.73 5.94 18.15
C MET A 26 -51.03 5.19 16.98
N ASN A 27 -50.81 3.89 17.23
CA ASN A 27 -50.90 2.71 16.36
C ASN A 27 -50.13 2.58 15.03
N SER A 28 -49.10 1.73 15.12
CA SER A 28 -48.84 0.52 14.32
C SER A 28 -48.89 0.59 12.80
N ASP A 29 -47.71 0.48 12.17
CA ASP A 29 -47.55 -0.35 10.99
C ASP A 29 -46.22 -1.10 11.01
N ASN A 30 -46.30 -2.40 10.77
CA ASN A 30 -45.21 -3.38 10.76
C ASN A 30 -44.13 -3.00 9.74
N THR A 31 -42.99 -2.54 10.23
CA THR A 31 -41.72 -2.65 9.50
C THR A 31 -40.78 -3.48 10.36
N ILE A 32 -40.32 -4.60 9.79
CA ILE A 32 -39.26 -5.43 10.37
C ILE A 32 -37.99 -4.57 10.39
N ALA A 33 -37.78 -3.87 11.50
CA ALA A 33 -36.54 -3.16 11.78
C ALA A 33 -35.44 -4.20 11.99
N GLN A 34 -34.49 -4.25 11.05
CA GLN A 34 -33.20 -4.92 11.28
C GLN A 34 -32.57 -4.27 12.52
N LYS A 35 -32.35 -5.08 13.56
CA LYS A 35 -31.55 -4.68 14.73
C LYS A 35 -30.15 -4.24 14.24
N PRO A 36 -29.54 -3.22 14.87
CA PRO A 36 -28.14 -2.92 14.66
C PRO A 36 -27.33 -4.16 15.07
N LEU A 37 -26.40 -4.57 14.20
CA LEU A 37 -25.41 -5.59 14.52
C LEU A 37 -24.68 -5.14 15.80
N GLN A 38 -24.94 -5.85 16.90
CA GLN A 38 -24.03 -5.84 18.04
C GLN A 38 -22.73 -6.50 17.59
N ASP A 39 -21.62 -5.90 17.97
CA ASP A 39 -20.25 -6.36 17.70
C ASP A 39 -20.01 -7.77 18.27
N GLU A 40 -20.38 -8.82 17.53
CA GLU A 40 -19.68 -10.09 17.63
C GLU A 40 -18.37 -9.94 16.83
N GLU A 41 -17.24 -9.92 17.53
CA GLU A 41 -15.91 -10.00 16.91
C GLU A 41 -15.85 -11.28 16.05
N TYR A 42 -16.06 -11.13 14.74
CA TYR A 42 -15.83 -12.21 13.78
C TYR A 42 -14.33 -12.55 13.77
N VAL A 43 -13.94 -13.53 14.58
CA VAL A 43 -12.57 -14.07 14.58
C VAL A 43 -12.34 -14.83 13.27
N VAL A 44 -11.71 -14.16 12.31
CA VAL A 44 -11.32 -14.76 11.03
C VAL A 44 -10.09 -15.63 11.25
N ARG A 45 -10.20 -16.93 10.95
CA ARG A 45 -9.06 -17.83 10.98
C ARG A 45 -8.24 -17.70 9.68
N PRO A 46 -6.93 -17.93 9.72
CA PRO A 46 -6.16 -18.08 8.51
C PRO A 46 -6.71 -19.21 7.64
N GLY A 47 -6.75 -18.98 6.33
CA GLY A 47 -7.32 -19.95 5.41
C GLY A 47 -7.18 -19.55 3.96
N ILE A 48 -7.90 -20.27 3.11
CA ILE A 48 -7.92 -20.04 1.66
C ILE A 48 -9.34 -19.70 1.25
N LEU A 49 -9.49 -18.54 0.61
CA LEU A 49 -10.69 -18.14 -0.10
C LEU A 49 -10.55 -18.58 -1.56
N SER A 50 -11.33 -19.58 -1.98
CA SER A 50 -11.45 -19.94 -3.38
C SER A 50 -12.59 -19.17 -4.01
N VAL A 51 -12.31 -18.46 -5.10
CA VAL A 51 -13.28 -17.74 -5.92
C VAL A 51 -13.19 -18.29 -7.34
N THR A 52 -14.27 -18.87 -7.84
CA THR A 52 -14.42 -19.20 -9.26
C THR A 52 -15.33 -18.16 -9.88
N VAL A 53 -14.82 -17.47 -10.89
CA VAL A 53 -15.66 -16.62 -11.75
C VAL A 53 -16.07 -17.44 -12.95
N VAL A 54 -17.38 -17.68 -13.07
CA VAL A 54 -17.91 -18.57 -14.12
C VAL A 54 -18.17 -17.76 -15.38
N GLU A 55 -19.10 -16.82 -15.31
CA GLU A 55 -19.64 -16.08 -16.44
C GLU A 55 -20.30 -14.78 -15.99
N ALA A 56 -20.54 -13.87 -16.93
CA ALA A 56 -21.41 -12.71 -16.73
C ALA A 56 -22.44 -12.61 -17.86
N VAL A 57 -23.57 -11.96 -17.58
CA VAL A 57 -24.69 -11.81 -18.51
C VAL A 57 -25.20 -10.38 -18.50
N ASN A 58 -25.79 -9.94 -19.61
CA ASN A 58 -26.36 -8.61 -19.78
C ASN A 58 -25.35 -7.46 -19.53
N LEU A 59 -24.07 -7.69 -19.82
CA LEU A 59 -23.10 -6.59 -19.85
C LEU A 59 -23.40 -5.67 -21.03
N SER A 60 -23.25 -4.38 -20.83
CA SER A 60 -23.41 -3.38 -21.90
C SER A 60 -22.27 -2.37 -21.85
N LEU A 61 -21.96 -1.82 -23.02
CA LEU A 61 -21.02 -0.71 -23.12
C LEU A 61 -21.64 0.54 -22.52
N PRO A 62 -20.84 1.41 -21.86
CA PRO A 62 -21.31 2.71 -21.42
C PRO A 62 -21.95 3.52 -22.57
N PRO A 63 -22.96 4.36 -22.28
CA PRO A 63 -23.62 5.18 -23.29
C PRO A 63 -22.61 6.01 -24.11
N GLY A 64 -22.72 5.98 -25.44
CA GLY A 64 -21.86 6.74 -26.35
C GLY A 64 -20.67 5.96 -26.93
N ILE A 65 -20.44 4.71 -26.52
CA ILE A 65 -19.42 3.83 -27.09
C ILE A 65 -20.10 2.79 -28.00
N SER A 66 -19.79 2.83 -29.30
CA SER A 66 -20.30 1.84 -30.25
C SER A 66 -19.56 0.50 -30.10
N SER A 67 -20.30 -0.62 -30.17
CA SER A 67 -19.69 -1.95 -30.20
C SER A 67 -18.78 -2.07 -31.43
N PRO A 68 -17.56 -2.62 -31.31
CA PRO A 68 -16.73 -2.98 -32.46
C PRO A 68 -17.45 -3.92 -33.44
N GLU A 69 -18.45 -4.67 -32.96
CA GLU A 69 -19.24 -5.60 -33.76
C GLU A 69 -20.24 -4.90 -34.71
N SER A 70 -20.46 -3.59 -34.57
CA SER A 70 -21.42 -2.85 -35.41
C SER A 70 -20.92 -2.48 -36.81
N SER A 71 -19.65 -2.77 -37.14
CA SER A 71 -19.14 -2.72 -38.51
C SER A 71 -19.09 -4.11 -39.14
N SER A 72 -20.26 -4.67 -39.48
CA SER A 72 -20.36 -5.86 -40.30
C SER A 72 -19.91 -5.56 -41.74
N ALA A 73 -18.65 -5.87 -42.04
CA ALA A 73 -18.29 -6.40 -43.35
C ALA A 73 -17.62 -7.74 -43.08
N GLU A 74 -18.26 -8.81 -43.54
CA GLU A 74 -17.72 -10.17 -43.58
C GLU A 74 -16.28 -10.14 -44.12
N ARG A 75 -15.30 -10.17 -43.22
CA ARG A 75 -13.94 -10.57 -43.59
C ARG A 75 -13.80 -12.01 -43.19
N HIS A 76 -13.99 -12.90 -44.17
CA HIS A 76 -13.45 -14.24 -44.13
C HIS A 76 -11.93 -14.13 -43.91
N TYR A 77 -11.50 -14.19 -42.66
CA TYR A 77 -10.09 -14.36 -42.33
C TYR A 77 -9.76 -15.84 -42.49
N THR A 78 -9.15 -16.17 -43.63
CA THR A 78 -8.50 -17.47 -43.85
C THR A 78 -7.45 -17.68 -42.76
N VAL A 79 -7.60 -18.79 -42.05
CA VAL A 79 -6.73 -19.26 -40.97
C VAL A 79 -5.30 -19.41 -41.49
N ASN A 80 -4.38 -18.60 -40.96
CA ASN A 80 -2.95 -18.88 -40.98
C ASN A 80 -2.50 -19.09 -39.52
N GLU A 81 -2.27 -20.35 -39.16
CA GLU A 81 -2.22 -20.94 -37.81
C GLU A 81 -1.09 -20.48 -36.87
N LYS A 82 -0.40 -19.35 -37.10
CA LYS A 82 0.75 -18.96 -36.25
C LYS A 82 0.78 -17.53 -35.72
N LYS A 83 -0.21 -16.68 -36.00
CA LYS A 83 -0.28 -15.29 -35.48
C LYS A 83 -1.63 -14.87 -34.89
N GLY A 84 -2.63 -15.75 -34.85
CA GLY A 84 -4.04 -15.39 -34.60
C GLY A 84 -4.52 -15.33 -33.14
N SER A 85 -3.71 -15.71 -32.15
CA SER A 85 -4.17 -15.75 -30.75
C SER A 85 -4.11 -14.41 -30.03
N GLN A 86 -3.17 -13.53 -30.39
CA GLN A 86 -3.00 -12.23 -29.69
C GLN A 86 -4.00 -11.15 -30.12
N ASP A 87 -4.51 -11.20 -31.34
CA ASP A 87 -5.37 -10.13 -31.88
C ASP A 87 -6.85 -10.29 -31.47
N ARG A 88 -7.28 -11.51 -31.11
CA ARG A 88 -8.66 -11.82 -30.68
C ARG A 88 -8.93 -11.47 -29.21
N SER A 89 -7.92 -11.56 -28.34
CA SER A 89 -8.06 -11.23 -26.91
C SER A 89 -8.27 -9.72 -26.63
N LEU A 90 -8.11 -8.89 -27.66
CA LEU A 90 -8.30 -7.43 -27.57
C LEU A 90 -9.76 -7.01 -27.45
N PHE A 91 -10.71 -7.86 -27.82
CA PHE A 91 -12.14 -7.52 -27.85
C PHE A 91 -13.00 -8.23 -26.82
N PHE A 92 -12.40 -9.04 -25.95
CA PHE A 92 -13.13 -9.72 -24.89
C PHE A 92 -12.95 -9.04 -23.54
N PRO A 93 -14.01 -8.99 -22.71
CA PRO A 93 -13.90 -8.50 -21.36
C PRO A 93 -12.87 -9.28 -20.54
N TYR A 94 -12.09 -8.58 -19.73
CA TYR A 94 -11.21 -9.16 -18.72
C TYR A 94 -11.62 -8.70 -17.34
N LEU A 95 -11.26 -9.48 -16.33
CA LEU A 95 -11.52 -9.20 -14.93
C LEU A 95 -10.25 -8.83 -14.19
N VAL A 96 -10.40 -7.93 -13.23
CA VAL A 96 -9.43 -7.66 -12.18
C VAL A 96 -10.06 -8.10 -10.87
N LEU A 97 -9.60 -9.23 -10.34
CA LEU A 97 -9.96 -9.72 -9.02
C LEU A 97 -8.93 -9.19 -8.03
N GLU A 98 -9.38 -8.64 -6.91
CA GLU A 98 -8.54 -8.15 -5.82
C GLU A 98 -9.06 -8.64 -4.48
N PHE A 99 -8.16 -9.18 -3.66
CA PHE A 99 -8.41 -9.50 -2.26
C PHE A 99 -7.16 -9.23 -1.42
N ASP A 100 -7.29 -8.44 -0.36
CA ASP A 100 -6.19 -8.08 0.57
C ASP A 100 -4.90 -7.64 -0.15
N LYS A 101 -5.04 -6.71 -1.13
CA LYS A 101 -3.97 -6.20 -2.00
C LYS A 101 -3.31 -7.24 -2.95
N ASN A 102 -3.79 -8.49 -2.98
CA ASN A 102 -3.40 -9.46 -4.01
C ASN A 102 -4.37 -9.36 -5.19
N GLN A 103 -3.84 -9.27 -6.39
CA GLN A 103 -4.64 -9.18 -7.61
C GLN A 103 -4.41 -10.33 -8.57
N VAL A 104 -5.44 -10.61 -9.36
CA VAL A 104 -5.38 -11.54 -10.48
C VAL A 104 -6.16 -10.96 -11.65
N LEU A 105 -5.50 -10.89 -12.80
CA LEU A 105 -6.10 -10.52 -14.09
C LEU A 105 -6.55 -11.79 -14.80
N VAL A 106 -7.79 -11.80 -15.29
CA VAL A 106 -8.38 -12.96 -15.96
C VAL A 106 -9.04 -12.54 -17.26
N ASP A 107 -8.50 -13.01 -18.38
CA ASP A 107 -9.11 -12.84 -19.71
C ASP A 107 -10.26 -13.83 -19.91
N ALA A 108 -11.33 -13.41 -20.61
CA ALA A 108 -12.40 -14.33 -20.97
C ALA A 108 -11.90 -15.41 -21.94
N LEU A 109 -12.52 -16.58 -21.89
CA LEU A 109 -12.19 -17.72 -22.73
C LEU A 109 -12.53 -17.47 -24.20
N ASP A 110 -11.65 -17.95 -25.08
CA ASP A 110 -11.83 -18.03 -26.54
C ASP A 110 -13.01 -18.96 -26.86
N GLY A 111 -14.23 -18.41 -26.86
CA GLY A 111 -15.49 -19.15 -26.91
C GLY A 111 -16.66 -18.41 -26.25
N SER A 112 -16.39 -17.29 -25.58
CA SER A 112 -17.42 -16.32 -25.16
C SER A 112 -18.20 -15.86 -26.39
N SER A 113 -19.52 -16.05 -26.37
CA SER A 113 -20.37 -15.84 -27.55
C SER A 113 -20.48 -14.36 -27.93
N THR A 114 -20.34 -13.44 -26.97
CA THR A 114 -20.43 -11.98 -27.15
C THR A 114 -19.73 -11.24 -26.01
N ILE A 115 -19.42 -9.95 -26.21
CA ILE A 115 -19.00 -9.02 -25.14
C ILE A 115 -20.04 -8.94 -24.01
N CYS A 116 -21.31 -9.18 -24.33
CA CYS A 116 -22.44 -9.11 -23.39
C CYS A 116 -22.53 -10.33 -22.45
N HIS A 117 -21.96 -11.47 -22.88
CA HIS A 117 -22.04 -12.76 -22.18
C HIS A 117 -20.67 -13.46 -22.09
N PRO A 118 -19.66 -12.84 -21.45
CA PRO A 118 -18.34 -13.43 -21.32
C PRO A 118 -18.32 -14.62 -20.35
N ARG A 119 -17.47 -15.60 -20.65
CA ARG A 119 -17.18 -16.76 -19.79
C ARG A 119 -15.69 -16.79 -19.44
N TRP A 120 -15.39 -17.06 -18.18
CA TRP A 120 -14.01 -17.15 -17.68
C TRP A 120 -13.67 -18.54 -17.14
N GLU A 121 -14.63 -19.18 -16.45
CA GLU A 121 -14.43 -20.47 -15.75
C GLU A 121 -13.12 -20.54 -14.97
N TYR A 122 -12.74 -19.42 -14.37
CA TYR A 122 -11.44 -19.25 -13.78
C TYR A 122 -11.53 -19.33 -12.27
N LYS A 123 -10.75 -20.24 -11.68
CA LYS A 123 -10.63 -20.39 -10.24
C LYS A 123 -9.34 -19.74 -9.74
N VAL A 124 -9.49 -18.84 -8.77
CA VAL A 124 -8.39 -18.24 -8.01
C VAL A 124 -8.51 -18.61 -6.54
N ASN A 125 -7.37 -18.73 -5.88
CA ASN A 125 -7.26 -18.93 -4.44
C ASN A 125 -6.54 -17.73 -3.83
N PHE A 126 -7.11 -17.14 -2.79
CA PHE A 126 -6.50 -16.07 -2.02
C PHE A 126 -6.20 -16.52 -0.61
N ASP A 127 -5.05 -16.11 -0.09
CA ASP A 127 -4.72 -16.26 1.32
C ASP A 127 -5.58 -15.29 2.15
N VAL A 128 -6.33 -15.83 3.11
CA VAL A 128 -7.13 -15.07 4.08
C VAL A 128 -6.34 -14.97 5.36
N LEU A 129 -5.91 -13.76 5.71
CA LEU A 129 -5.19 -13.47 6.95
C LEU A 129 -5.97 -12.53 7.87
N LYS A 130 -6.88 -11.74 7.30
CA LYS A 130 -7.75 -10.79 7.99
C LYS A 130 -9.02 -10.58 7.17
N PRO A 131 -10.13 -10.10 7.76
CA PRO A 131 -11.30 -9.71 7.01
C PRO A 131 -10.95 -8.63 5.99
N SER A 132 -11.13 -8.94 4.71
CA SER A 132 -10.79 -8.04 3.61
C SER A 132 -11.91 -8.04 2.56
N GLN A 133 -12.06 -6.92 1.86
CA GLN A 133 -13.01 -6.80 0.77
C GLN A 133 -12.50 -7.58 -0.45
N LEU A 134 -13.36 -8.40 -1.04
CA LEU A 134 -13.19 -8.96 -2.37
C LEU A 134 -13.76 -7.96 -3.38
N SER A 135 -12.96 -7.60 -4.37
CA SER A 135 -13.35 -6.73 -5.48
C SER A 135 -13.19 -7.49 -6.79
N ILE A 136 -14.21 -7.49 -7.64
CA ILE A 136 -14.15 -8.06 -8.98
C ILE A 136 -14.63 -6.98 -9.94
N GLN A 137 -13.72 -6.51 -10.80
CA GLN A 137 -13.99 -5.41 -11.73
C GLN A 137 -13.81 -5.89 -13.16
N CYS A 138 -14.76 -5.54 -14.02
CA CYS A 138 -14.78 -5.95 -15.42
C CYS A 138 -14.40 -4.78 -16.33
N TYR A 139 -13.53 -5.05 -17.28
CA TYR A 139 -13.00 -4.07 -18.23
C TYR A 139 -12.96 -4.67 -19.63
N LEU A 140 -13.01 -3.80 -20.64
CA LEU A 140 -12.80 -4.15 -22.05
C LEU A 140 -11.56 -3.40 -22.56
N ARG A 141 -10.66 -4.08 -23.25
CA ARG A 141 -9.52 -3.41 -23.92
C ARG A 141 -10.03 -2.74 -25.21
N LEU A 142 -9.64 -1.51 -25.46
CA LEU A 142 -9.77 -0.85 -26.76
C LEU A 142 -8.43 -1.06 -27.48
N GLY A 143 -8.45 -1.75 -28.63
CA GLY A 143 -7.29 -1.80 -29.52
C GLY A 143 -6.81 -0.39 -29.86
N GLN A 144 -5.51 -0.22 -30.14
CA GLN A 144 -4.84 1.07 -30.34
C GLN A 144 -5.56 1.98 -31.35
N ILE A 145 -6.50 2.79 -30.89
CA ILE A 145 -7.04 3.94 -31.60
C ILE A 145 -6.71 5.16 -30.75
N GLN A 146 -5.69 5.87 -31.21
CA GLN A 146 -5.15 7.15 -30.72
C GLN A 146 -4.12 7.08 -29.57
N LYS A 147 -2.84 7.18 -29.96
CA LYS A 147 -1.76 7.66 -29.11
C LYS A 147 -2.04 9.13 -28.76
N GLY A 148 -2.64 9.37 -27.60
CA GLY A 148 -2.82 10.70 -27.00
C GLY A 148 -2.72 10.60 -25.49
N HIS A 149 -2.00 11.53 -24.87
CA HIS A 149 -1.74 11.56 -23.43
C HIS A 149 -3.03 11.52 -22.58
N GLY A 150 -3.12 10.54 -21.67
CA GLY A 150 -4.08 10.54 -20.55
C GLY A 150 -5.04 9.34 -20.52
N SER A 151 -4.87 8.48 -19.51
CA SER A 151 -5.82 7.49 -18.98
C SER A 151 -6.55 6.54 -19.96
N GLY A 152 -5.80 5.57 -20.51
CA GLY A 152 -6.23 4.16 -20.59
C GLY A 152 -7.06 3.74 -21.81
N ASN A 153 -6.49 2.86 -22.63
CA ASN A 153 -7.17 2.05 -23.66
C ASN A 153 -8.15 1.00 -23.08
N HIS A 154 -8.88 1.30 -21.98
CA HIS A 154 -9.71 0.32 -21.28
C HIS A 154 -11.05 0.93 -20.86
N ILE A 155 -12.15 0.26 -21.19
CA ILE A 155 -13.51 0.66 -20.82
C ILE A 155 -13.93 -0.12 -19.58
N TYR A 156 -14.38 0.55 -18.54
CA TYR A 156 -14.99 -0.09 -17.36
C TYR A 156 -16.42 -0.55 -17.68
N LEU A 157 -16.73 -1.83 -17.46
CA LEU A 157 -18.04 -2.42 -17.72
C LEU A 157 -18.87 -2.62 -16.44
N GLY A 158 -18.29 -2.37 -15.27
CA GLY A 158 -18.92 -2.55 -13.97
C GLY A 158 -18.14 -3.52 -13.08
N GLY A 159 -18.60 -3.72 -11.85
CA GLY A 159 -17.97 -4.64 -10.92
C GLY A 159 -18.72 -4.80 -9.62
N ILE A 160 -18.20 -5.65 -8.75
CA ILE A 160 -18.78 -5.93 -7.43
C ILE A 160 -17.70 -5.78 -6.36
N LYS A 161 -18.13 -5.38 -5.16
CA LYS A 161 -17.27 -5.26 -3.99
C LYS A 161 -18.05 -5.67 -2.75
N PHE A 162 -17.57 -6.65 -2.01
CA PHE A 162 -18.19 -7.09 -0.76
C PHE A 162 -17.15 -7.76 0.14
N ILE A 163 -17.44 -7.87 1.44
CA ILE A 163 -16.60 -8.62 2.37
C ILE A 163 -17.16 -10.05 2.41
N PRO A 164 -16.41 -11.09 2.00
CA PRO A 164 -16.86 -12.46 2.12
C PRO A 164 -17.18 -12.82 3.58
N ASN A 165 -18.12 -13.73 3.80
CA ASN A 165 -18.29 -14.32 5.12
C ASN A 165 -17.07 -15.23 5.40
N PHE A 166 -16.48 -15.16 6.60
CA PHE A 166 -15.32 -15.98 6.93
C PHE A 166 -15.59 -17.03 8.02
N SER A 167 -16.87 -17.24 8.38
CA SER A 167 -17.29 -18.54 8.91
C SER A 167 -17.05 -19.59 7.83
N GLU A 168 -16.80 -20.86 8.18
CA GLU A 168 -16.61 -21.93 7.17
C GLU A 168 -17.78 -21.87 6.16
N ILE A 169 -17.51 -21.34 4.96
CA ILE A 169 -18.55 -21.11 3.97
C ILE A 169 -18.73 -22.44 3.24
N PRO A 170 -19.87 -23.13 3.37
CA PRO A 170 -20.21 -24.17 2.41
C PRO A 170 -20.23 -23.54 1.01
N PHE A 171 -19.82 -24.32 0.00
CA PHE A 171 -19.78 -23.87 -1.39
C PHE A 171 -21.04 -23.08 -1.76
N LYS A 172 -20.85 -21.80 -2.15
CA LYS A 172 -21.93 -20.89 -2.53
C LYS A 172 -21.80 -20.55 -4.01
N ASP A 173 -22.80 -20.89 -4.81
CA ASP A 173 -22.92 -20.54 -6.23
C ASP A 173 -24.06 -19.54 -6.40
N GLU A 174 -23.74 -18.30 -6.78
CA GLU A 174 -24.72 -17.22 -6.85
C GLU A 174 -24.47 -16.23 -7.99
N TRP A 175 -25.55 -15.60 -8.43
CA TRP A 175 -25.52 -14.44 -9.33
C TRP A 175 -25.52 -13.16 -8.51
N LEU A 176 -24.55 -12.28 -8.78
CA LEU A 176 -24.44 -10.96 -8.15
C LEU A 176 -24.61 -9.87 -9.20
N SER A 177 -25.38 -8.83 -8.86
CA SER A 177 -25.61 -7.70 -9.75
C SER A 177 -24.40 -6.77 -9.75
N MET A 178 -23.97 -6.34 -10.94
CA MET A 178 -22.81 -5.45 -11.08
C MET A 178 -23.19 -4.00 -10.77
N HIS A 179 -22.29 -3.29 -10.10
CA HIS A 179 -22.38 -1.86 -9.83
C HIS A 179 -21.51 -1.07 -10.82
N GLY A 180 -21.91 0.16 -11.12
CA GLY A 180 -21.17 1.03 -12.05
C GLY A 180 -21.21 0.60 -13.51
N GLY A 181 -22.16 -0.28 -13.87
CA GLY A 181 -22.38 -0.83 -15.20
C GLY A 181 -23.72 -1.58 -15.25
N THR A 182 -23.87 -2.50 -16.21
CA THR A 182 -25.07 -3.36 -16.30
C THR A 182 -24.69 -4.83 -16.18
N GLY A 183 -25.70 -5.66 -15.85
CA GLY A 183 -25.57 -7.10 -15.89
C GLY A 183 -25.27 -7.73 -14.54
N GLN A 184 -25.03 -9.04 -14.59
CA GLN A 184 -24.83 -9.88 -13.42
C GLN A 184 -23.65 -10.83 -13.66
N ILE A 185 -22.94 -11.18 -12.59
CA ILE A 185 -21.79 -12.08 -12.61
C ILE A 185 -22.06 -13.29 -11.72
N ARG A 186 -21.80 -14.48 -12.24
CA ARG A 186 -21.95 -15.74 -11.50
C ARG A 186 -20.64 -16.12 -10.83
N LEU A 187 -20.68 -16.26 -9.52
CA LEU A 187 -19.52 -16.63 -8.70
C LEU A 187 -19.77 -17.91 -7.92
N GLN A 188 -18.71 -18.69 -7.79
CA GLN A 188 -18.66 -19.79 -6.84
C GLN A 188 -17.60 -19.48 -5.78
N ILE A 189 -18.00 -19.41 -4.52
CA ILE A 189 -17.13 -18.98 -3.43
C ILE A 189 -17.14 -20.05 -2.35
N SER A 190 -15.95 -20.39 -1.87
CA SER A 190 -15.78 -21.23 -0.67
C SER A 190 -14.59 -20.73 0.13
N TYR A 191 -14.72 -20.76 1.45
CA TYR A 191 -13.62 -20.46 2.36
C TYR A 191 -13.34 -21.68 3.22
N LYS A 192 -12.07 -22.06 3.31
CA LYS A 192 -11.59 -23.13 4.18
C LYS A 192 -10.50 -22.59 5.08
N SER A 193 -10.71 -22.70 6.39
CA SER A 193 -9.63 -22.43 7.35
C SER A 193 -8.56 -23.51 7.21
N ASN A 194 -7.28 -23.09 7.22
CA ASN A 194 -6.18 -24.03 7.18
C ASN A 194 -5.91 -24.58 8.58
N LYS A 195 -5.84 -25.91 8.73
CA LYS A 195 -5.15 -26.52 9.87
C LYS A 195 -3.66 -26.26 9.67
N SER A 196 -3.11 -25.32 10.43
CA SER A 196 -1.70 -24.86 10.48
C SER A 196 -0.68 -25.86 9.91
N SER A 197 -0.45 -25.80 8.60
CA SER A 197 0.77 -26.36 8.02
C SER A 197 1.84 -25.28 8.12
N PRO A 198 3.02 -25.56 8.69
CA PRO A 198 4.05 -24.56 8.85
C PRO A 198 4.48 -24.06 7.46
N ILE A 199 4.48 -22.75 7.25
CA ILE A 199 4.99 -22.17 6.00
C ILE A 199 6.51 -22.22 6.03
N THR A 200 7.10 -22.77 4.99
CA THR A 200 8.55 -22.84 4.78
C THR A 200 8.92 -22.24 3.43
N ILE A 201 10.22 -22.17 3.14
CA ILE A 201 10.70 -21.69 1.83
C ILE A 201 10.16 -22.54 0.67
N ASP A 202 9.96 -23.85 0.89
CA ASP A 202 9.43 -24.79 -0.10
C ASP A 202 7.94 -24.55 -0.41
N SER A 203 7.25 -23.75 0.40
CA SER A 203 5.88 -23.30 0.09
C SER A 203 5.84 -22.28 -1.06
N PHE A 204 7.01 -21.82 -1.52
CA PHE A 204 7.15 -20.76 -2.51
C PHE A 204 8.06 -21.17 -3.67
N LYS A 205 7.62 -20.84 -4.89
CA LYS A 205 8.46 -20.84 -6.08
C LYS A 205 9.15 -19.48 -6.23
N LEU A 206 10.48 -19.46 -6.23
CA LEU A 206 11.26 -18.24 -6.49
C LEU A 206 11.17 -17.85 -7.97
N LEU A 207 10.91 -16.56 -8.27
CA LEU A 207 10.69 -16.08 -9.63
C LEU A 207 11.77 -15.13 -10.14
N LYS A 208 12.03 -14.04 -9.43
CA LYS A 208 13.01 -13.01 -9.82
C LYS A 208 13.61 -12.34 -8.58
N VAL A 209 14.84 -11.87 -8.68
CA VAL A 209 15.39 -10.93 -7.70
C VAL A 209 14.87 -9.53 -8.06
N VAL A 210 14.33 -8.82 -7.08
CA VAL A 210 13.71 -7.49 -7.30
C VAL A 210 14.38 -6.38 -6.48
N GLY A 211 15.33 -6.72 -5.61
CA GLY A 211 16.12 -5.74 -4.89
C GLY A 211 17.16 -6.38 -3.99
N ARG A 212 18.13 -5.55 -3.58
CA ARG A 212 19.20 -5.91 -2.66
C ARG A 212 19.37 -4.80 -1.64
N GLY A 213 19.37 -5.16 -0.36
CA GLY A 213 19.59 -4.22 0.73
C GLY A 213 20.73 -4.66 1.64
N SER A 214 21.03 -3.82 2.62
CA SER A 214 22.03 -4.08 3.68
C SER A 214 21.74 -5.36 4.48
N PHE A 215 20.48 -5.78 4.53
CA PHE A 215 20.00 -6.94 5.28
C PHE A 215 19.81 -8.21 4.43
N GLY A 216 19.93 -8.12 3.11
CA GLY A 216 19.84 -9.27 2.23
C GLY A 216 19.16 -9.00 0.89
N LYS A 217 18.60 -10.07 0.33
CA LYS A 217 18.00 -10.11 -1.00
C LYS A 217 16.48 -10.08 -0.89
N VAL A 218 15.82 -9.35 -1.79
CA VAL A 218 14.36 -9.37 -1.95
C VAL A 218 14.04 -10.07 -3.26
N MET A 219 13.20 -11.09 -3.19
CA MET A 219 12.80 -11.91 -4.34
C MET A 219 11.29 -11.84 -4.56
N GLN A 220 10.86 -11.72 -5.80
CA GLN A 220 9.49 -12.05 -6.19
C GLN A 220 9.31 -13.57 -6.10
N VAL A 221 8.25 -13.99 -5.41
CA VAL A 221 7.93 -15.40 -5.21
C VAL A 221 6.46 -15.69 -5.52
N ARG A 222 6.15 -16.93 -5.86
CA ARG A 222 4.78 -17.42 -6.03
C ARG A 222 4.49 -18.49 -4.99
N LYS A 223 3.49 -18.29 -4.15
CA LYS A 223 3.06 -19.33 -3.21
C LYS A 223 2.39 -20.48 -3.97
N ILE A 224 2.76 -21.73 -3.69
CA ILE A 224 2.44 -22.86 -4.58
C ILE A 224 0.94 -23.19 -4.60
N ASP A 225 0.30 -23.24 -3.44
CA ASP A 225 -1.11 -23.63 -3.26
C ASP A 225 -2.10 -22.55 -3.74
N THR A 226 -1.76 -21.26 -3.57
CA THR A 226 -2.61 -20.13 -3.97
C THR A 226 -2.21 -19.49 -5.29
N SER A 227 -1.01 -19.74 -5.79
CA SER A 227 -0.41 -19.05 -6.94
C SER A 227 -0.29 -17.52 -6.78
N CYS A 228 -0.53 -16.99 -5.58
CA CYS A 228 -0.38 -15.56 -5.28
C CYS A 228 1.09 -15.12 -5.35
N ILE A 229 1.31 -13.91 -5.86
CA ILE A 229 2.64 -13.29 -5.99
C ILE A 229 2.94 -12.46 -4.76
N TYR A 230 4.13 -12.65 -4.19
CA TYR A 230 4.61 -11.95 -3.01
C TYR A 230 6.06 -11.46 -3.19
N ALA A 231 6.49 -10.55 -2.33
CA ALA A 231 7.89 -10.19 -2.16
C ALA A 231 8.44 -10.90 -0.91
N LEU A 232 9.48 -11.72 -1.06
CA LEU A 232 10.15 -12.42 0.03
C LEU A 232 11.48 -11.75 0.32
N LYS A 233 11.60 -11.14 1.50
CA LYS A 233 12.85 -10.56 2.02
C LYS A 233 13.53 -11.59 2.92
N THR A 234 14.78 -11.89 2.62
CA THR A 234 15.62 -12.82 3.40
C THR A 234 16.60 -12.05 4.26
N ILE A 235 16.69 -12.39 5.55
CA ILE A 235 17.60 -11.77 6.52
C ILE A 235 18.44 -12.87 7.19
N ARG A 236 19.76 -12.69 7.28
CA ARG A 236 20.67 -13.68 7.89
C ARG A 236 20.68 -13.53 9.41
N LYS A 237 20.41 -14.61 10.16
CA LYS A 237 20.41 -14.59 11.63
C LYS A 237 21.77 -14.22 12.20
N ALA A 238 22.85 -14.72 11.62
CA ALA A 238 24.21 -14.41 12.07
C ALA A 238 24.51 -12.91 12.03
N HIS A 239 23.98 -12.17 11.04
CA HIS A 239 24.17 -10.73 10.91
C HIS A 239 23.41 -9.97 12.02
N ILE A 240 22.16 -10.36 12.31
CA ILE A 240 21.37 -9.82 13.41
C ILE A 240 22.07 -10.04 14.76
N VAL A 241 22.56 -11.27 14.99
CA VAL A 241 23.25 -11.63 16.23
C VAL A 241 24.54 -10.83 16.40
N SER A 242 25.33 -10.68 15.34
CA SER A 242 26.59 -9.92 15.38
C SER A 242 26.41 -8.44 15.75
N ARG A 243 25.20 -7.90 15.54
CA ARG A 243 24.83 -6.52 15.86
C ARG A 243 24.04 -6.39 17.16
N SER A 244 23.75 -7.49 17.86
CA SER A 244 22.88 -7.52 19.04
C SER A 244 21.46 -7.00 18.77
N GLU A 245 20.92 -7.23 17.57
CA GLU A 245 19.63 -6.66 17.10
C GLU A 245 18.45 -7.65 17.17
N VAL A 246 18.59 -8.76 17.90
CA VAL A 246 17.57 -9.84 17.92
C VAL A 246 16.20 -9.34 18.40
N ASN A 247 16.15 -8.70 19.57
CA ASN A 247 14.90 -8.17 20.15
C ASN A 247 14.28 -7.09 19.25
N HIS A 248 15.12 -6.27 18.64
CA HIS A 248 14.68 -5.23 17.71
C HIS A 248 14.02 -5.84 16.47
N THR A 249 14.63 -6.88 15.90
CA THR A 249 14.11 -7.59 14.72
C THR A 249 12.77 -8.29 15.01
N LEU A 250 12.63 -8.92 16.19
CA LEU A 250 11.35 -9.51 16.60
C LEU A 250 10.25 -8.46 16.76
N ALA A 251 10.58 -7.34 17.40
CA ALA A 251 9.64 -6.24 17.59
C ALA A 251 9.22 -5.63 16.23
N GLU A 252 10.14 -5.49 15.26
CA GLU A 252 9.84 -4.97 13.92
C GLU A 252 8.78 -5.85 13.24
N ARG A 253 9.01 -7.17 13.25
CA ARG A 253 8.05 -8.14 12.73
C ARG A 253 6.70 -8.07 13.45
N THR A 254 6.67 -7.87 14.77
CA THR A 254 5.43 -7.70 15.54
C THR A 254 4.66 -6.46 15.10
N VAL A 255 5.32 -5.32 14.97
CA VAL A 255 4.66 -4.07 14.56
C VAL A 255 4.19 -4.15 13.10
N LEU A 256 5.00 -4.71 12.21
CA LEU A 256 4.61 -4.95 10.81
C LEU A 256 3.37 -5.84 10.67
N ALA A 257 3.19 -6.81 11.57
CA ALA A 257 1.99 -7.65 11.58
C ALA A 257 0.72 -6.90 12.02
N GLN A 258 0.86 -5.81 12.79
CA GLN A 258 -0.27 -5.01 13.31
C GLN A 258 -0.64 -3.83 12.42
N ILE A 259 0.29 -3.30 11.63
CA ILE A 259 0.06 -2.14 10.77
C ILE A 259 -0.99 -2.46 9.70
N ASN A 260 -2.07 -1.68 9.70
CA ASN A 260 -3.10 -1.72 8.67
C ASN A 260 -3.29 -0.35 8.03
N ASN A 261 -2.39 -0.01 7.11
CA ASN A 261 -2.41 1.25 6.36
C ASN A 261 -2.41 0.99 4.83
N PRO A 262 -3.22 1.72 4.04
CA PRO A 262 -3.27 1.55 2.59
C PRO A 262 -1.94 1.84 1.89
N PHE A 263 -1.12 2.71 2.47
CA PHE A 263 0.13 3.26 1.92
C PHE A 263 1.39 2.61 2.50
N ILE A 264 1.26 1.53 3.27
CA ILE A 264 2.36 0.71 3.76
C ILE A 264 2.23 -0.69 3.16
N VAL A 265 3.35 -1.28 2.75
CA VAL A 265 3.39 -2.66 2.26
C VAL A 265 3.08 -3.62 3.42
N PRO A 266 1.97 -4.38 3.37
CA PRO A 266 1.58 -5.24 4.47
C PRO A 266 2.44 -6.51 4.53
N LEU A 267 2.75 -6.93 5.76
CA LEU A 267 3.28 -8.27 6.05
C LEU A 267 2.19 -9.32 5.89
N LYS A 268 2.49 -10.39 5.15
CA LYS A 268 1.60 -11.53 4.94
C LYS A 268 2.01 -12.72 5.79
N PHE A 269 3.28 -13.10 5.70
CA PHE A 269 3.82 -14.23 6.44
C PHE A 269 5.21 -13.90 6.95
N SER A 270 5.61 -14.54 8.05
CA SER A 270 7.03 -14.66 8.39
C SER A 270 7.31 -16.09 8.84
N PHE A 271 8.49 -16.58 8.49
CA PHE A 271 8.98 -17.91 8.86
C PHE A 271 10.50 -17.90 8.87
N GLN A 272 11.12 -19.00 9.30
CA GLN A 272 12.57 -19.07 9.47
C GLN A 272 13.13 -20.43 9.06
N SER A 273 14.41 -20.43 8.66
CA SER A 273 15.26 -21.62 8.63
C SER A 273 16.25 -21.54 9.80
N PRO A 274 17.14 -22.53 10.00
CA PRO A 274 18.19 -22.40 11.00
C PRO A 274 19.12 -21.19 10.77
N GLU A 275 19.34 -20.76 9.53
CA GLU A 275 20.31 -19.70 9.20
C GLU A 275 19.64 -18.35 8.93
N LYS A 276 18.36 -18.34 8.55
CA LYS A 276 17.69 -17.16 7.98
C LYS A 276 16.30 -16.93 8.57
N LEU A 277 15.92 -15.67 8.51
CA LEU A 277 14.58 -15.17 8.74
C LEU A 277 13.99 -14.72 7.41
N TYR A 278 12.70 -14.99 7.20
CA TYR A 278 11.97 -14.63 6.00
C TYR A 278 10.77 -13.76 6.35
N LEU A 279 10.61 -12.66 5.63
CA LEU A 279 9.40 -11.82 5.62
C LEU A 279 8.76 -11.92 4.23
N VAL A 280 7.50 -12.33 4.19
CA VAL A 280 6.71 -12.36 2.96
C VAL A 280 5.74 -11.19 2.99
N LEU A 281 5.97 -10.25 2.09
CA LEU A 281 5.26 -8.98 1.95
C LEU A 281 4.37 -9.02 0.70
N ALA A 282 3.34 -8.17 0.64
CA ALA A 282 2.63 -7.96 -0.62
C ALA A 282 3.60 -7.47 -1.71
N PHE A 283 3.47 -8.02 -2.92
CA PHE A 283 4.25 -7.55 -4.06
C PHE A 283 3.64 -6.28 -4.66
N VAL A 284 4.46 -5.28 -4.92
CA VAL A 284 4.05 -3.99 -5.50
C VAL A 284 4.86 -3.77 -6.77
N ASN A 285 4.19 -3.66 -7.92
CA ASN A 285 4.79 -3.84 -9.25
C ASN A 285 4.94 -2.57 -10.10
N GLY A 286 4.57 -1.40 -9.57
CA GLY A 286 4.76 -0.12 -10.27
C GLY A 286 6.18 0.46 -10.17
N GLY A 287 7.10 -0.23 -9.49
CA GLY A 287 8.50 0.17 -9.35
C GLY A 287 8.74 1.23 -8.27
N GLU A 288 10.00 1.59 -8.09
CA GLU A 288 10.45 2.57 -7.10
C GLU A 288 10.12 4.01 -7.54
N LEU A 289 9.78 4.87 -6.58
CA LEU A 289 9.57 6.29 -6.82
C LEU A 289 10.85 6.94 -7.38
N PHE A 290 12.02 6.47 -6.92
CA PHE A 290 13.32 6.87 -7.43
C PHE A 290 13.42 6.73 -8.95
N TYR A 291 13.08 5.56 -9.49
CA TYR A 291 13.10 5.29 -10.93
C TYR A 291 12.24 6.28 -11.72
N HIS A 292 11.03 6.57 -11.25
CA HIS A 292 10.13 7.52 -11.92
C HIS A 292 10.63 8.96 -11.80
N LEU A 293 11.18 9.34 -10.65
CA LEU A 293 11.72 10.68 -10.43
C LEU A 293 12.95 10.94 -11.30
N GLN A 294 13.89 9.99 -11.37
CA GLN A 294 15.08 10.08 -12.22
C GLN A 294 14.72 10.20 -13.70
N ARG A 295 13.73 9.43 -14.17
CA ARG A 295 13.28 9.47 -15.57
C ARG A 295 12.65 10.80 -15.95
N GLU A 296 11.91 11.43 -15.03
CA GLU A 296 11.19 12.68 -15.29
C GLU A 296 11.98 13.93 -14.86
N GLY A 297 13.07 13.75 -14.12
CA GLY A 297 13.89 14.82 -13.54
C GLY A 297 13.27 15.44 -12.29
N ARG A 298 11.98 15.82 -12.36
CA ARG A 298 11.17 16.28 -11.22
C ARG A 298 9.69 16.01 -11.48
N PHE A 299 8.90 15.97 -10.42
CA PHE A 299 7.44 15.90 -10.51
C PHE A 299 6.80 17.28 -10.52
N ASP A 300 5.59 17.36 -11.07
CA ASP A 300 4.77 18.55 -10.93
C ASP A 300 4.21 18.69 -9.50
N LEU A 301 3.71 19.89 -9.21
CA LEU A 301 3.19 20.26 -7.90
C LEU A 301 2.02 19.37 -7.43
N GLU A 302 1.15 18.94 -8.35
CA GLU A 302 -0.01 18.12 -8.02
C GLU A 302 0.41 16.71 -7.61
N ARG A 303 1.32 16.09 -8.38
CA ARG A 303 1.91 14.80 -8.09
C ARG A 303 2.72 14.80 -6.81
N SER A 304 3.58 15.81 -6.60
CA SER A 304 4.34 15.95 -5.35
C SER A 304 3.43 16.14 -4.14
N ARG A 305 2.37 16.95 -4.25
CA ARG A 305 1.38 17.13 -3.17
C ARG A 305 0.65 15.84 -2.84
N PHE A 306 0.22 15.11 -3.87
CA PHE A 306 -0.49 13.85 -3.72
C PHE A 306 0.37 12.81 -2.98
N TYR A 307 1.60 12.56 -3.45
CA TYR A 307 2.50 11.61 -2.79
C TYR A 307 2.91 12.05 -1.38
N ALA A 308 3.18 13.34 -1.15
CA ALA A 308 3.48 13.83 0.19
C ALA A 308 2.30 13.63 1.16
N ALA A 309 1.05 13.76 0.69
CA ALA A 309 -0.14 13.51 1.51
C ALA A 309 -0.29 12.03 1.89
N GLU A 310 -0.03 11.11 0.96
CA GLU A 310 -0.07 9.66 1.24
C GLU A 310 1.05 9.24 2.20
N LEU A 311 2.27 9.75 1.98
CA LEU A 311 3.41 9.50 2.86
C LEU A 311 3.17 10.05 4.27
N LEU A 312 2.56 11.23 4.40
CA LEU A 312 2.16 11.78 5.69
C LEU A 312 1.20 10.85 6.43
N CYS A 313 0.25 10.22 5.73
CA CYS A 313 -0.67 9.24 6.32
C CYS A 313 0.04 7.93 6.70
N ALA A 314 1.05 7.49 5.95
CA ALA A 314 1.87 6.34 6.30
C ALA A 314 2.69 6.62 7.58
N LEU A 315 3.39 7.75 7.63
CA LEU A 315 4.20 8.15 8.79
C LEU A 315 3.37 8.38 10.05
N GLU A 316 2.22 9.06 9.93
CA GLU A 316 1.27 9.23 11.05
C GLU A 316 0.85 7.87 11.63
N CYS A 317 0.60 6.88 10.77
CA CYS A 317 0.28 5.53 11.22
C CYS A 317 1.46 4.91 11.99
N LEU A 318 2.68 4.95 11.46
CA LEU A 318 3.87 4.44 12.15
C LEU A 318 4.09 5.12 13.50
N HIS A 319 3.94 6.44 13.55
CA HIS A 319 4.09 7.23 14.77
C HIS A 319 3.04 6.86 15.82
N SER A 320 1.83 6.48 15.41
CA SER A 320 0.79 5.97 16.32
C SER A 320 1.14 4.61 16.96
N PHE A 321 2.01 3.82 16.30
CA PHE A 321 2.60 2.59 16.84
C PHE A 321 3.95 2.81 17.53
N ASN A 322 4.31 4.07 17.86
CA ASN A 322 5.61 4.42 18.46
C ASN A 322 6.83 3.97 17.62
N VAL A 323 6.67 4.01 16.30
CA VAL A 323 7.74 3.71 15.34
C VAL A 323 8.25 4.99 14.70
N ILE A 324 9.57 5.17 14.67
CA ILE A 324 10.26 6.17 13.85
C ILE A 324 10.80 5.43 12.62
N TYR A 325 10.49 5.91 11.42
CA TYR A 325 10.84 5.22 10.18
C TYR A 325 12.31 5.40 9.78
N ARG A 326 12.85 6.63 9.88
CA ARG A 326 14.28 7.02 9.74
C ARG A 326 14.96 6.83 8.38
N ASP A 327 14.37 6.11 7.42
CA ASP A 327 14.97 5.92 6.09
C ASP A 327 13.99 6.28 4.97
N LEU A 328 13.28 7.40 5.12
CA LEU A 328 12.39 7.92 4.09
C LEU A 328 13.20 8.51 2.93
N LYS A 329 13.13 7.84 1.79
CA LYS A 329 13.79 8.19 0.53
C LYS A 329 13.05 7.56 -0.66
N PRO A 330 13.23 8.06 -1.89
CA PRO A 330 12.52 7.57 -3.07
C PRO A 330 12.70 6.08 -3.36
N GLU A 331 13.83 5.49 -2.99
CA GLU A 331 14.16 4.06 -3.20
C GLU A 331 13.30 3.14 -2.32
N ASN A 332 12.88 3.62 -1.14
CA ASN A 332 12.05 2.84 -0.21
C ASN A 332 10.54 3.06 -0.42
N ILE A 333 10.15 3.77 -1.49
CA ILE A 333 8.77 4.07 -1.81
C ILE A 333 8.44 3.42 -3.14
N LEU A 334 7.52 2.45 -3.14
CA LEU A 334 7.05 1.82 -4.36
C LEU A 334 5.76 2.49 -4.83
N LEU A 335 5.45 2.40 -6.12
CA LEU A 335 4.14 2.71 -6.66
C LEU A 335 3.37 1.41 -6.93
N ASP A 336 2.09 1.36 -6.55
CA ASP A 336 1.21 0.30 -7.04
C ASP A 336 0.81 0.53 -8.50
N TYR A 337 0.21 -0.48 -9.12
CA TYR A 337 -0.22 -0.45 -10.54
C TYR A 337 -1.25 0.66 -10.88
N ILE A 338 -1.92 1.26 -9.88
CA ILE A 338 -2.81 2.41 -10.08
C ILE A 338 -2.01 3.72 -9.94
N GLY A 339 -0.95 3.70 -9.13
CA GLY A 339 -0.05 4.82 -8.90
C GLY A 339 -0.09 5.39 -7.49
N HIS A 340 -0.71 4.70 -6.53
CA HIS A 340 -0.60 5.07 -5.12
C HIS A 340 0.75 4.63 -4.55
N ILE A 341 1.26 5.36 -3.56
CA ILE A 341 2.51 4.97 -2.89
C ILE A 341 2.30 3.77 -1.97
N ALA A 342 3.37 2.99 -1.80
CA ALA A 342 3.48 1.92 -0.84
C ALA A 342 4.89 1.98 -0.22
N LEU A 343 4.96 2.43 1.03
CA LEU A 343 6.19 2.49 1.81
C LEU A 343 6.66 1.06 2.15
N CYS A 344 7.91 0.76 1.84
CA CYS A 344 8.54 -0.53 2.11
C CYS A 344 9.80 -0.38 2.97
N ASP A 345 10.53 -1.48 3.17
CA ASP A 345 11.79 -1.59 3.93
C ASP A 345 11.83 -0.92 5.32
N PHE A 346 11.57 -1.71 6.36
CA PHE A 346 11.52 -1.28 7.76
C PHE A 346 12.81 -1.56 8.54
N GLY A 347 13.88 -2.01 7.87
CA GLY A 347 15.09 -2.49 8.54
C GLY A 347 15.89 -1.42 9.30
N LEU A 348 15.54 -0.15 9.15
CA LEU A 348 16.11 0.96 9.91
C LEU A 348 15.10 1.63 10.84
N CYS A 349 13.92 1.06 11.06
CA CYS A 349 12.95 1.63 11.99
C CYS A 349 13.48 1.65 13.43
N LYS A 350 13.00 2.56 14.26
CA LYS A 350 13.17 2.50 15.72
C LYS A 350 11.80 2.31 16.35
N LEU A 351 11.67 1.34 17.24
CA LEU A 351 10.39 0.93 17.83
C LEU A 351 10.32 1.33 19.30
N ASN A 352 9.10 1.37 19.82
CA ASN A 352 8.78 1.61 21.23
C ASN A 352 9.35 2.92 21.77
N ILE A 353 9.48 3.94 20.92
CA ILE A 353 9.91 5.27 21.36
C ILE A 353 8.70 6.00 21.92
N ALA A 354 8.67 6.18 23.25
CA ALA A 354 7.68 7.03 23.90
C ALA A 354 7.78 8.48 23.39
N GLU A 355 6.71 9.28 23.49
CA GLU A 355 6.67 10.63 22.91
C GLU A 355 7.83 11.55 23.33
N SER A 356 8.28 11.43 24.59
CA SER A 356 9.41 12.21 25.12
C SER A 356 10.76 11.50 25.06
N GLU A 357 10.79 10.24 24.61
CA GLU A 357 12.02 9.46 24.57
C GLU A 357 12.83 9.81 23.32
N LYS A 358 14.15 9.96 23.52
CA LYS A 358 15.10 10.22 22.44
C LYS A 358 15.92 8.98 22.17
N THR A 359 16.26 8.78 20.90
CA THR A 359 17.26 7.79 20.50
C THR A 359 18.48 8.47 19.88
N ASN A 360 19.64 7.82 19.95
CA ASN A 360 20.95 8.38 19.53
C ASN A 360 21.60 7.60 18.38
N THR A 361 20.93 6.59 17.82
CA THR A 361 21.50 5.78 16.73
C THR A 361 21.65 6.63 15.47
N PHE A 362 22.89 6.81 15.02
CA PHE A 362 23.20 7.49 13.76
C PHE A 362 22.97 6.53 12.58
N CYS A 363 21.90 6.75 11.82
CA CYS A 363 21.55 5.95 10.64
C CYS A 363 20.72 6.79 9.64
N GLY A 364 20.54 6.27 8.44
CA GLY A 364 19.83 6.94 7.34
C GLY A 364 20.76 7.32 6.21
N THR A 365 20.17 7.83 5.13
CA THR A 365 20.87 8.21 3.90
C THR A 365 21.34 9.68 4.02
N PRO A 366 22.62 10.01 3.77
CA PRO A 366 23.21 11.32 4.10
C PRO A 366 22.41 12.55 3.64
N GLU A 367 21.81 12.49 2.46
CA GLU A 367 21.01 13.55 1.83
C GLU A 367 19.72 13.88 2.62
N TYR A 368 19.25 12.94 3.44
CA TYR A 368 17.98 13.00 4.18
C TYR A 368 18.17 13.22 5.68
N LEU A 369 19.41 13.21 6.19
CA LEU A 369 19.68 13.31 7.62
C LEU A 369 19.21 14.65 8.19
N ALA A 370 18.52 14.59 9.32
CA ALA A 370 18.11 15.78 10.06
C ALA A 370 19.29 16.39 10.86
N PRO A 371 19.32 17.71 11.10
CA PRO A 371 20.40 18.39 11.80
C PRO A 371 20.72 17.80 13.19
N GLU A 372 19.70 17.42 13.95
CA GLU A 372 19.86 16.87 15.29
C GLU A 372 20.55 15.49 15.31
N LEU A 373 20.44 14.70 14.23
CA LEU A 373 21.21 13.46 14.07
C LEU A 373 22.70 13.77 13.86
N LEU A 374 23.02 14.74 13.00
CA LEU A 374 24.40 15.16 12.72
C LEU A 374 25.09 15.74 13.96
N LEU A 375 24.32 16.40 14.83
CA LEU A 375 24.82 17.00 16.07
C LEU A 375 24.87 16.02 17.26
N GLY A 376 24.36 14.80 17.11
CA GLY A 376 24.34 13.79 18.17
C GLY A 376 23.49 14.17 19.39
N GLN A 377 22.45 15.01 19.22
CA GLN A 377 21.65 15.56 20.31
C GLN A 377 20.53 14.63 20.80
N GLY A 378 20.43 13.45 20.19
CA GLY A 378 19.28 12.56 20.28
C GLY A 378 18.05 13.12 19.58
N TYR A 379 17.19 12.24 19.11
CA TYR A 379 16.06 12.61 18.27
C TYR A 379 14.79 11.82 18.56
N THR A 380 13.66 12.42 18.17
CA THR A 380 12.29 11.88 18.32
C THR A 380 11.68 11.61 16.95
N LYS A 381 10.38 11.30 16.90
CA LYS A 381 9.57 11.16 15.68
C LYS A 381 9.66 12.36 14.72
N ALA A 382 10.05 13.54 15.21
CA ALA A 382 10.18 14.77 14.41
C ALA A 382 11.21 14.67 13.26
N VAL A 383 12.13 13.69 13.29
CA VAL A 383 13.08 13.47 12.18
C VAL A 383 12.39 13.00 10.91
N ASP A 384 11.28 12.25 11.03
CA ASP A 384 10.53 11.79 9.85
C ASP A 384 9.80 12.96 9.16
N TRP A 385 9.51 14.04 9.88
CA TRP A 385 8.96 15.27 9.28
C TRP A 385 10.01 16.06 8.52
N TRP A 386 11.26 16.04 9.00
CA TRP A 386 12.38 16.59 8.24
C TRP A 386 12.59 15.82 6.93
N THR A 387 12.65 14.48 6.99
CA THR A 387 12.85 13.65 5.81
C THR A 387 11.69 13.77 4.81
N LEU A 388 10.44 13.90 5.29
CA LEU A 388 9.29 14.24 4.44
C LEU A 388 9.49 15.58 3.70
N GLY A 389 10.03 16.58 4.39
CA GLY A 389 10.38 17.88 3.79
C GLY A 389 11.48 17.77 2.74
N VAL A 390 12.53 16.98 3.01
CA VAL A 390 13.63 16.73 2.05
C VAL A 390 13.10 16.06 0.79
N LEU A 391 12.31 14.99 0.96
CA LEU A 391 11.72 14.24 -0.13
C LEU A 391 10.74 15.09 -0.96
N LEU A 392 9.90 15.91 -0.31
CA LEU A 392 9.01 16.83 -1.02
C LEU A 392 9.81 17.86 -1.83
N TYR A 393 10.89 18.40 -1.27
CA TYR A 393 11.77 19.32 -1.99
C TYR A 393 12.39 18.64 -3.23
N GLU A 394 12.89 17.41 -3.07
CA GLU A 394 13.49 16.65 -4.15
C GLU A 394 12.46 16.33 -5.24
N MET A 395 11.24 15.90 -4.90
CA MET A 395 10.19 15.70 -5.88
C MET A 395 9.89 16.96 -6.69
N LEU A 396 9.94 18.15 -6.08
CA LEU A 396 9.63 19.42 -6.74
C LEU A 396 10.79 20.02 -7.55
N THR A 397 12.03 19.63 -7.26
CA THR A 397 13.23 20.28 -7.81
C THR A 397 14.20 19.32 -8.51
N GLY A 398 14.03 18.03 -8.31
CA GLY A 398 14.87 16.94 -8.82
C GLY A 398 16.09 16.60 -7.96
N LEU A 399 16.42 17.40 -6.95
CA LEU A 399 17.57 17.18 -6.07
C LEU A 399 17.25 17.54 -4.61
N PRO A 400 17.86 16.89 -3.61
CA PRO A 400 17.74 17.28 -2.21
C PRO A 400 18.22 18.73 -1.96
N PRO A 401 17.65 19.47 -0.98
CA PRO A 401 17.86 20.90 -0.80
C PRO A 401 19.31 21.29 -0.45
N PHE A 402 20.06 20.40 0.18
CA PHE A 402 21.43 20.65 0.64
C PHE A 402 22.46 19.77 -0.07
N TYR A 403 22.09 19.15 -1.19
CA TYR A 403 22.91 18.18 -1.90
C TYR A 403 24.32 18.71 -2.23
N ASN A 404 25.31 17.85 -2.04
CA ASN A 404 26.67 18.04 -2.50
C ASN A 404 27.35 16.67 -2.67
N GLU A 405 28.20 16.52 -3.68
CA GLU A 405 28.98 15.30 -3.89
C GLU A 405 29.89 14.97 -2.70
N ASN A 406 30.41 15.99 -2.00
CA ASN A 406 31.18 15.81 -0.79
C ASN A 406 30.25 15.76 0.44
N THR A 407 30.18 14.60 1.07
CA THR A 407 29.33 14.35 2.25
C THR A 407 29.58 15.33 3.40
N ASN A 408 30.83 15.72 3.67
CA ASN A 408 31.14 16.66 4.75
C ASN A 408 30.63 18.08 4.43
N GLU A 409 30.73 18.50 3.17
CA GLU A 409 30.17 19.77 2.72
C GLU A 409 28.63 19.72 2.76
N MET A 410 28.01 18.60 2.37
CA MET A 410 26.58 18.41 2.53
C MET A 410 26.14 18.52 4.00
N TYR A 411 26.85 17.90 4.93
CA TYR A 411 26.58 18.06 6.37
C TYR A 411 26.72 19.51 6.82
N ARG A 412 27.75 20.22 6.37
CA ARG A 412 27.91 21.66 6.65
C ARG A 412 26.70 22.46 6.15
N ARG A 413 26.24 22.19 4.92
CA ARG A 413 25.06 22.84 4.31
C ARG A 413 23.79 22.56 5.08
N ILE A 414 23.55 21.31 5.46
CA ILE A 414 22.40 20.91 6.31
C ILE A 414 22.40 21.72 7.61
N LEU A 415 23.56 21.94 8.23
CA LEU A 415 23.66 22.65 9.49
C LEU A 415 23.60 24.18 9.37
N GLN A 416 24.08 24.77 8.26
CA GLN A 416 24.39 26.20 8.19
C GLN A 416 23.70 26.97 7.06
N ASP A 417 23.54 26.37 5.88
CA ASP A 417 23.16 27.12 4.68
C ASP A 417 21.66 27.47 4.69
N PRO A 418 21.24 28.62 4.15
CA PRO A 418 19.82 28.95 4.04
C PRO A 418 19.12 28.00 3.05
N LEU A 419 17.87 27.64 3.34
CA LEU A 419 17.02 26.92 2.39
C LEU A 419 16.70 27.85 1.21
N ARG A 420 17.03 27.42 -0.01
CA ARG A 420 16.81 28.18 -1.25
C ARG A 420 15.76 27.48 -2.10
N PHE A 421 15.04 28.26 -2.91
CA PHE A 421 14.02 27.72 -3.81
C PHE A 421 14.22 28.30 -5.21
N PRO A 422 14.03 27.50 -6.27
CA PRO A 422 13.81 28.01 -7.61
C PRO A 422 12.57 28.92 -7.70
N ASP A 423 12.57 29.86 -8.64
CA ASP A 423 11.53 30.91 -8.77
C ASP A 423 10.13 30.34 -9.08
N ASP A 424 10.06 29.18 -9.70
CA ASP A 424 8.84 28.49 -10.14
C ASP A 424 8.15 27.66 -9.04
N ILE A 425 8.77 27.51 -7.86
CA ILE A 425 8.15 26.80 -6.74
C ILE A 425 7.02 27.63 -6.13
N ASP A 426 5.86 26.99 -6.01
CA ASP A 426 4.64 27.54 -5.44
C ASP A 426 4.82 28.08 -4.00
N LYS A 427 4.11 29.16 -3.67
CA LYS A 427 4.28 29.87 -2.39
C LYS A 427 3.82 29.01 -1.19
N GLU A 428 2.74 28.23 -1.33
CA GLU A 428 2.29 27.31 -0.30
C GLU A 428 3.28 26.16 -0.13
N ALA A 429 3.88 25.66 -1.22
CA ALA A 429 4.95 24.66 -1.15
C ALA A 429 6.19 25.19 -0.40
N ARG A 430 6.65 26.41 -0.72
CA ARG A 430 7.76 27.06 0.00
C ARG A 430 7.48 27.22 1.49
N SER A 431 6.26 27.64 1.84
CA SER A 431 5.84 27.79 3.24
C SER A 431 5.88 26.44 3.99
N LEU A 432 5.35 25.38 3.37
CA LEU A 432 5.37 24.04 3.97
C LEU A 432 6.81 23.55 4.19
N LEU A 433 7.65 23.67 3.16
CA LEU A 433 9.05 23.24 3.19
C LEU A 433 9.86 24.01 4.23
N ALA A 434 9.64 25.32 4.36
CA ALA A 434 10.28 26.12 5.41
C ALA A 434 9.90 25.64 6.82
N GLY A 435 8.65 25.22 7.03
CA GLY A 435 8.18 24.63 8.29
C GLY A 435 8.79 23.26 8.58
N LEU A 436 8.75 22.33 7.62
CA LEU A 436 9.28 20.97 7.77
C LEU A 436 10.82 20.94 7.89
N LEU A 437 11.51 21.80 7.15
CA LEU A 437 12.98 21.92 7.15
C LEU A 437 13.47 22.96 8.15
N THR A 438 12.70 23.21 9.21
CA THR A 438 13.16 23.97 10.37
C THR A 438 14.14 23.13 11.19
N ARG A 439 15.35 23.65 11.40
CA ARG A 439 16.45 22.92 12.05
C ARG A 439 16.19 22.55 13.50
N ASN A 440 15.56 23.44 14.26
CA ASN A 440 15.19 23.13 15.65
C ASN A 440 13.95 22.22 15.64
N PRO A 441 14.05 20.96 16.10
CA PRO A 441 12.93 20.02 16.07
C PRO A 441 11.71 20.50 16.89
N GLU A 442 11.90 21.25 17.97
CA GLU A 442 10.80 21.76 18.81
C GLU A 442 9.96 22.85 18.12
N LYS A 443 10.55 23.51 17.11
CA LYS A 443 9.90 24.56 16.31
C LYS A 443 9.50 24.05 14.92
N ARG A 444 9.82 22.79 14.61
CA ARG A 444 9.55 22.18 13.32
C ARG A 444 8.06 21.90 13.16
N LEU A 445 7.54 22.18 11.98
CA LEU A 445 6.17 21.81 11.65
C LEU A 445 5.99 20.29 11.79
N GLY A 446 4.98 19.86 12.54
CA GLY A 446 4.73 18.47 12.87
C GLY A 446 5.26 18.05 14.25
N ASN A 447 5.94 18.93 14.99
CA ASN A 447 6.33 18.66 16.37
C ASN A 447 5.10 18.43 17.27
N LEU A 448 3.96 19.05 16.94
CA LEU A 448 2.67 18.82 17.62
C LEU A 448 1.86 17.67 16.99
N GLY A 449 2.49 16.88 16.11
CA GLY A 449 1.90 15.74 15.41
C GLY A 449 1.43 16.05 13.99
N ALA A 450 1.04 14.99 13.28
CA ALA A 450 0.70 15.05 11.86
C ALA A 450 -0.49 15.97 11.52
N ALA A 451 -1.42 16.17 12.47
CA ALA A 451 -2.58 17.06 12.29
C ALA A 451 -2.16 18.51 11.97
N GLU A 452 -1.05 18.97 12.56
CA GLU A 452 -0.47 20.29 12.28
C GLU A 452 -0.08 20.40 10.80
N ILE A 453 0.63 19.40 10.27
CA ILE A 453 1.04 19.34 8.86
C ILE A 453 -0.19 19.25 7.94
N LYS A 454 -1.17 18.39 8.26
CA LYS A 454 -2.40 18.20 7.47
C LYS A 454 -3.23 19.47 7.32
N SER A 455 -3.16 20.37 8.31
CA SER A 455 -3.89 21.65 8.30
C SER A 455 -3.23 22.73 7.42
N HIS A 456 -2.00 22.48 6.96
CA HIS A 456 -1.25 23.47 6.18
C HIS A 456 -1.93 23.76 4.81
N PRO A 457 -1.99 25.02 4.34
CA PRO A 457 -2.66 25.40 3.09
C PRO A 457 -2.24 24.63 1.84
N PHE A 458 -0.99 24.14 1.82
CA PHE A 458 -0.48 23.26 0.75
C PHE A 458 -1.37 22.04 0.49
N PHE A 459 -2.00 21.48 1.54
CA PHE A 459 -2.89 20.32 1.44
C PHE A 459 -4.38 20.68 1.40
N SER A 460 -4.74 21.95 1.20
CA SER A 460 -6.14 22.42 1.23
C SER A 460 -7.05 21.74 0.19
N SER A 461 -6.49 21.23 -0.91
CA SER A 461 -7.22 20.48 -1.94
C SER A 461 -7.41 18.99 -1.62
N ILE A 462 -6.80 18.48 -0.55
CA ILE A 462 -6.81 17.05 -0.21
C ILE A 462 -7.96 16.73 0.74
N ASP A 463 -8.87 15.87 0.28
CA ASP A 463 -9.83 15.20 1.16
C ASP A 463 -9.16 13.97 1.80
N TRP A 464 -8.68 14.13 3.04
CA TRP A 464 -7.96 13.08 3.76
C TRP A 464 -8.73 11.76 3.90
N LYS A 465 -10.07 11.81 4.01
CA LYS A 465 -10.90 10.60 4.12
C LYS A 465 -10.96 9.87 2.79
N LYS A 466 -11.11 10.60 1.68
CA LYS A 466 -11.07 10.01 0.34
C LYS A 466 -9.67 9.51 -0.01
N LEU A 467 -8.63 10.24 0.36
CA LEU A 467 -7.24 9.82 0.16
C LEU A 467 -6.98 8.48 0.84
N TYR A 468 -7.24 8.38 2.15
CA TYR A 468 -7.05 7.15 2.91
C TYR A 468 -7.89 5.97 2.38
N ALA A 469 -9.07 6.24 1.84
CA ALA A 469 -9.91 5.23 1.21
C ALA A 469 -9.49 4.87 -0.23
N LYS A 470 -8.36 5.40 -0.74
CA LYS A 470 -7.91 5.31 -2.14
C LYS A 470 -9.01 5.67 -3.16
N LYS A 471 -9.79 6.72 -2.84
CA LYS A 471 -10.88 7.25 -3.68
C LYS A 471 -10.48 8.50 -4.48
N ILE A 472 -9.26 8.96 -4.33
CA ILE A 472 -8.67 10.02 -5.17
C ILE A 472 -7.84 9.33 -6.24
N GLN A 473 -8.08 9.67 -7.51
CA GLN A 473 -7.32 9.11 -8.62
C GLN A 473 -5.87 9.59 -8.56
N PRO A 474 -4.87 8.69 -8.61
CA PRO A 474 -3.47 9.08 -8.69
C PRO A 474 -3.18 9.91 -9.96
N PRO A 475 -2.33 10.95 -9.87
CA PRO A 475 -1.98 11.81 -11.00
C PRO A 475 -1.08 11.12 -12.02
N PHE A 476 -0.42 10.03 -11.63
CA PHE A 476 0.41 9.20 -12.49
C PHE A 476 0.04 7.74 -12.30
N LYS A 477 -0.05 7.00 -13.41
CA LYS A 477 -0.26 5.55 -13.42
C LYS A 477 0.94 4.86 -14.08
N PRO A 478 1.67 3.98 -13.39
CA PRO A 478 2.79 3.25 -13.98
C PRO A 478 2.30 2.28 -15.05
N ASN A 479 3.15 2.01 -16.05
CA ASN A 479 2.86 0.99 -17.05
C ASN A 479 3.20 -0.39 -16.46
N VAL A 480 2.19 -1.24 -16.33
CA VAL A 480 2.30 -2.56 -15.72
C VAL A 480 1.47 -3.53 -16.56
N GLU A 481 2.11 -4.57 -17.10
CA GLU A 481 1.45 -5.54 -17.97
C GLU A 481 0.59 -6.54 -17.19
N ASN A 482 1.10 -7.02 -16.05
CA ASN A 482 0.45 -8.02 -15.23
C ASN A 482 0.96 -7.99 -13.78
N VAL A 483 0.36 -8.81 -12.91
CA VAL A 483 0.66 -8.83 -11.47
C VAL A 483 2.06 -9.33 -11.11
N ALA A 484 2.71 -10.07 -12.01
CA ALA A 484 4.08 -10.52 -11.85
C ALA A 484 5.09 -9.66 -12.62
N ASP A 485 4.64 -8.57 -13.24
CA ASP A 485 5.49 -7.68 -14.02
C ASP A 485 6.60 -7.08 -13.16
N THR A 486 7.81 -7.09 -13.69
CA THR A 486 9.01 -6.52 -13.06
C THR A 486 9.70 -5.51 -13.98
N SER A 487 9.03 -5.02 -15.03
CA SER A 487 9.59 -4.10 -16.02
C SER A 487 10.00 -2.74 -15.44
N ASN A 488 9.40 -2.34 -14.31
CA ASN A 488 9.70 -1.12 -13.57
C ASN A 488 10.77 -1.31 -12.47
N PHE A 489 11.42 -2.48 -12.40
CA PHE A 489 12.54 -2.74 -11.47
C PHE A 489 13.87 -2.72 -12.21
N ASP A 490 14.96 -2.47 -11.48
CA ASP A 490 16.30 -2.45 -12.05
C ASP A 490 16.65 -3.79 -12.74
N GLN A 491 17.21 -3.68 -13.93
CA GLN A 491 17.67 -4.82 -14.72
C GLN A 491 18.89 -5.50 -14.10
N GLU A 492 19.69 -4.77 -13.32
CA GLU A 492 20.79 -5.36 -12.56
C GLU A 492 20.28 -6.45 -11.61
N PHE A 493 19.15 -6.21 -10.95
CA PHE A 493 18.53 -7.18 -10.05
C PHE A 493 17.73 -8.25 -10.80
N THR A 494 16.87 -7.84 -11.74
CA THR A 494 15.95 -8.79 -12.38
C THR A 494 16.62 -9.80 -13.31
N ASN A 495 17.87 -9.56 -13.70
CA ASN A 495 18.70 -10.51 -14.44
C ASN A 495 19.46 -11.49 -13.54
N GLU A 496 19.49 -11.30 -12.22
CA GLU A 496 20.11 -12.22 -11.28
C GLU A 496 19.29 -13.51 -11.15
N THR A 497 19.97 -14.66 -11.06
CA THR A 497 19.30 -15.94 -10.80
C THR A 497 18.59 -15.93 -9.45
N PRO A 498 17.28 -16.25 -9.40
CA PRO A 498 16.47 -16.24 -8.18
C PRO A 498 16.72 -17.50 -7.34
N ILE A 499 17.88 -17.55 -6.69
CA ILE A 499 18.24 -18.62 -5.75
C ILE A 499 18.25 -18.09 -4.32
N ASP A 500 17.68 -18.87 -3.40
CA ASP A 500 17.89 -18.65 -1.98
C ASP A 500 19.32 -19.11 -1.62
N SER A 501 20.25 -18.15 -1.60
CA SER A 501 21.68 -18.43 -1.45
C SER A 501 21.96 -19.22 -0.18
N VAL A 502 22.66 -20.36 -0.26
CA VAL A 502 23.17 -21.05 0.93
C VAL A 502 23.96 -20.07 1.79
N ALA A 503 23.62 -19.99 3.07
CA ALA A 503 24.46 -19.29 4.03
C ALA A 503 25.58 -20.25 4.40
N ASP A 504 26.84 -19.86 4.24
CA ASP A 504 27.97 -20.63 4.79
C ASP A 504 27.66 -20.95 6.25
N ASP A 505 27.86 -22.21 6.64
CA ASP A 505 27.45 -22.87 7.88
C ASP A 505 27.58 -21.98 9.13
N SER A 506 26.63 -21.06 9.31
CA SER A 506 26.53 -20.26 10.50
C SER A 506 25.84 -21.12 11.53
N HIS A 507 26.60 -22.03 12.15
CA HIS A 507 26.15 -22.87 13.25
C HIS A 507 25.90 -21.99 14.48
N LEU A 508 24.78 -21.26 14.48
CA LEU A 508 24.29 -20.59 15.67
C LEU A 508 23.89 -21.66 16.69
N SER A 509 24.32 -21.48 17.94
CA SER A 509 23.98 -22.40 19.01
C SER A 509 22.47 -22.47 19.23
N GLU A 510 21.99 -23.59 19.75
CA GLU A 510 20.55 -23.80 20.01
C GLU A 510 19.96 -22.71 20.93
N THR A 511 20.76 -22.22 21.89
CA THR A 511 20.38 -21.09 22.76
C THR A 511 20.15 -19.81 21.97
N ILE A 512 20.96 -19.54 20.94
CA ILE A 512 20.76 -18.39 20.06
C ILE A 512 19.55 -18.61 19.16
N GLN A 513 19.35 -19.83 18.64
CA GLN A 513 18.17 -20.17 17.82
C GLN A 513 16.86 -19.93 18.57
N ARG A 514 16.81 -20.30 19.86
CA ARG A 514 15.62 -20.11 20.70
C ARG A 514 15.20 -18.65 20.83
N LYS A 515 16.14 -17.70 20.69
CA LYS A 515 15.82 -16.27 20.67
C LYS A 515 14.97 -15.85 19.47
N PHE A 516 14.83 -16.68 18.44
CA PHE A 516 14.00 -16.39 17.26
C PHE A 516 12.68 -17.19 17.23
N GLN A 517 12.31 -17.90 18.31
CA GLN A 517 11.15 -18.80 18.31
C GLN A 517 9.82 -18.11 17.92
N ASP A 518 9.64 -16.85 18.30
CA ASP A 518 8.43 -16.06 18.05
C ASP A 518 8.43 -15.35 16.68
N TRP A 519 9.34 -15.73 15.79
CA TRP A 519 9.44 -15.12 14.46
C TRP A 519 8.31 -15.53 13.51
N SER A 520 7.79 -16.75 13.62
CA SER A 520 6.83 -17.26 12.64
C SER A 520 5.44 -16.62 12.80
N TYR A 521 4.86 -16.13 11.71
CA TYR A 521 3.54 -15.48 11.67
C TYR A 521 2.74 -15.91 10.44
N HIS A 522 1.47 -16.27 10.65
CA HIS A 522 0.54 -16.76 9.62
C HIS A 522 -0.86 -16.15 9.73
N GLY A 523 -0.99 -14.85 10.04
CA GLY A 523 -2.30 -14.16 10.10
C GLY A 523 -3.13 -14.45 11.37
N SER A 524 -2.85 -15.53 12.10
CA SER A 524 -3.40 -15.78 13.44
C SER A 524 -2.36 -15.43 14.49
N ASN A 525 -2.44 -14.19 14.96
CA ASN A 525 -2.22 -13.82 16.36
C ASN A 525 -2.86 -12.43 16.48
N VAL A 526 -4.20 -12.41 16.51
CA VAL A 526 -4.86 -11.42 17.36
C VAL A 526 -4.31 -11.75 18.75
N ILE A 527 -3.31 -10.99 19.17
CA ILE A 527 -3.01 -10.86 20.59
C ILE A 527 -4.34 -10.37 21.14
N ASP A 528 -5.00 -11.20 21.97
CA ASP A 528 -6.25 -10.85 22.63
C ASP A 528 -6.19 -9.38 23.06
N SER A 529 -7.14 -8.59 22.58
CA SER A 529 -7.33 -7.17 22.94
C SER A 529 -7.57 -6.97 24.44
N CYS A 530 -7.61 -8.06 25.23
CA CYS A 530 -7.59 -8.09 26.68
C CYS A 530 -6.18 -8.03 27.32
N ASN A 531 -5.08 -8.11 26.56
CA ASN A 531 -3.72 -8.15 27.10
C ASN A 531 -2.87 -6.88 26.88
N ASN A 532 -3.51 -5.71 26.76
CA ASN A 532 -2.82 -4.42 26.88
C ASN A 532 -2.16 -4.18 28.26
N ASN A 533 -2.36 -5.08 29.23
CA ASN A 533 -1.68 -5.06 30.54
C ASN A 533 -0.54 -6.09 30.67
N MET A 534 -0.28 -6.96 29.69
CA MET A 534 0.83 -7.94 29.81
C MET A 534 2.17 -7.44 29.25
N ILE A 535 2.23 -6.26 28.62
CA ILE A 535 3.50 -5.61 28.28
C ILE A 535 4.14 -4.97 29.53
N SER A 536 3.36 -4.68 30.58
CA SER A 536 3.89 -4.18 31.86
C SER A 536 4.35 -5.27 32.83
N GLU A 537 3.76 -6.47 32.81
CA GLU A 537 4.03 -7.49 33.84
C GLU A 537 5.10 -8.53 33.45
N GLY A 538 5.46 -8.64 32.16
CA GLY A 538 6.53 -9.55 31.69
C GLY A 538 7.97 -9.05 31.92
N LEU A 539 8.16 -7.88 32.51
CA LEU A 539 9.46 -7.19 32.62
C LEU A 539 9.98 -7.01 34.06
N GLU A 540 9.25 -7.44 35.09
CA GLU A 540 9.75 -7.40 36.48
C GLU A 540 10.56 -8.65 36.87
N SER A 541 10.62 -9.70 36.06
CA SER A 541 11.34 -10.94 36.41
C SER A 541 12.71 -11.14 35.74
N VAL A 542 13.25 -10.12 35.07
CA VAL A 542 14.60 -10.20 34.47
C VAL A 542 15.38 -8.91 34.72
N VAL A 543 15.46 -8.52 35.99
CA VAL A 543 16.52 -7.65 36.50
C VAL A 543 17.19 -8.40 37.65
N GLU A 544 18.02 -9.38 37.29
CA GLU A 544 19.26 -9.77 37.99
C GLU A 544 20.29 -10.21 36.94
#